data_AF-A0A7X7L3N0-F1
#
_entry.id   AF-A0A7X7L3N0-F1
#
_cell.length_a   1.000
_cell.length_b   1.000
_cell.length_c   1.000
_cell.angle_alpha   90.00
_cell.angle_beta   90.00
_cell.angle_gamma   90.00
#
_symmetry.space_group_name_H-M   'P 1'
#
loop_
_entity.id
_entity.type
_entity.pdbx_description
1 polymer ?
#
loop_
_entity_poly.entity_id
_entity_poly.type
_entity_poly.pdbx_seq_one_letter_code
_entity_poly.pdbx_strand_id
1 'polypeptide(L)'
;FLEHPREAFEYFSSAGVYEIICEQKHMGSRAVVIVCRSADAARERFGVNDGTIGICYTRTGRKFLDAPELEAGLLARVHSALTQADFWTRFGTEWVCLDCELMPWSFKAQELLRSQYAAVGSSGLASLESAAKTLALGASRNSELVTLLNKVKSRQAMVTDFIKSYQSYCWSVNSLDDLKLAPFHILATESAVHSDKTHQWHMDEIAEFCNFDSKLLLKTPWLPVNLQDETNIQKAVDWWLELTGSGGEGMVIKPLQFIVQTKKGLIQPAVKCRGREYLRIIYGPEYTALENLQRLRARGLSSKRSLALREFALGIESLQRFVAREPLRRVHECVFGVLALESEPVDPRL
;
A
#
# COMPACT_ATOMS: atom_id res chain seq x y z
N PHE A 1 11.93 13.19 -11.98
CA PHE A 1 11.27 12.04 -11.33
C PHE A 1 10.59 11.16 -12.37
N LEU A 2 10.24 9.92 -12.01
CA LEU A 2 9.34 9.06 -12.78
C LEU A 2 7.89 9.23 -12.31
N GLU A 3 7.70 9.42 -11.00
CA GLU A 3 6.46 9.80 -10.35
C GLU A 3 6.71 11.04 -9.50
N HIS A 4 5.81 12.02 -9.58
CA HIS A 4 5.85 13.23 -8.79
C HIS A 4 4.42 13.64 -8.38
N PRO A 5 4.22 14.19 -7.17
CA PRO A 5 2.89 14.54 -6.67
C PRO A 5 2.04 15.39 -7.64
N ARG A 6 2.68 16.34 -8.33
CA ARG A 6 2.00 17.27 -9.24
C ARG A 6 1.22 16.56 -10.36
N GLU A 7 1.69 15.42 -10.87
CA GLU A 7 0.95 14.69 -11.92
C GLU A 7 -0.32 14.03 -11.36
N ALA A 8 -0.31 13.58 -10.10
CA ALA A 8 -1.49 13.06 -9.43
C ALA A 8 -2.49 14.18 -9.09
N PHE A 9 -1.99 15.35 -8.68
CA PHE A 9 -2.82 16.53 -8.41
C PHE A 9 -3.52 17.02 -9.67
N GLU A 10 -2.80 17.10 -10.80
CA GLU A 10 -3.37 17.46 -12.10
C GLU A 10 -4.47 16.46 -12.54
N TYR A 11 -4.29 15.17 -12.26
CA TYR A 11 -5.32 14.17 -12.52
C TYR A 11 -6.64 14.48 -11.79
N PHE A 12 -6.59 14.86 -10.51
CA PHE A 12 -7.79 15.21 -9.75
C PHE A 12 -8.38 16.56 -10.16
N SER A 13 -7.55 17.59 -10.31
CA SER A 13 -8.03 18.94 -10.66
C SER A 13 -8.63 18.99 -12.07
N SER A 14 -8.07 18.26 -13.05
CA SER A 14 -8.65 18.12 -14.40
C SER A 14 -9.98 17.36 -14.43
N ALA A 15 -10.27 16.58 -13.38
CA ALA A 15 -11.55 15.94 -13.14
C ALA A 15 -12.52 16.80 -12.31
N GLY A 16 -12.11 18.02 -11.90
CA GLY A 16 -12.92 18.93 -11.09
C GLY A 16 -12.94 18.58 -9.59
N VAL A 17 -11.99 17.78 -9.12
CA VAL A 17 -11.81 17.45 -7.70
C VAL A 17 -10.66 18.27 -7.15
N TYR A 18 -10.96 19.15 -6.20
CA TYR A 18 -9.98 20.08 -5.63
C TYR A 18 -9.61 19.78 -4.18
N GLU A 19 -10.48 19.11 -3.43
CA GLU A 19 -10.18 18.65 -2.07
C GLU A 19 -9.75 17.18 -2.12
N ILE A 20 -8.50 16.93 -1.75
CA ILE A 20 -7.88 15.61 -1.70
C ILE A 20 -7.24 15.37 -0.34
N ILE A 21 -6.85 14.13 -0.08
CA ILE A 21 -6.01 13.74 1.07
C ILE A 21 -4.81 12.94 0.56
N CYS A 22 -3.65 13.22 1.13
CA CYS A 22 -2.43 12.44 0.95
C CYS A 22 -2.22 11.58 2.18
N GLU A 23 -2.19 10.27 2.03
CA GLU A 23 -1.88 9.33 3.11
C GLU A 23 -0.52 8.68 2.86
N GLN A 24 0.26 8.41 3.91
CA GLN A 24 1.49 7.64 3.77
C GLN A 24 1.17 6.29 3.13
N LYS A 25 1.90 5.95 2.06
CA LYS A 25 1.87 4.61 1.51
C LYS A 25 2.78 3.73 2.35
N HIS A 26 2.18 2.97 3.26
CA HIS A 26 2.88 1.95 4.04
C HIS A 26 3.37 0.84 3.13
N MET A 27 4.60 0.36 3.39
CA MET A 27 5.23 -0.69 2.60
C MET A 27 5.13 -2.03 3.34
N GLY A 28 4.04 -2.75 3.13
CA GLY A 28 3.77 -4.04 3.74
C GLY A 28 3.04 -4.96 2.78
N SER A 29 1.94 -5.54 3.24
CA SER A 29 0.98 -6.23 2.39
C SER A 29 -0.43 -5.91 2.83
N ARG A 30 -1.30 -5.58 1.87
CA ARG A 30 -2.71 -5.33 2.13
C ARG A 30 -3.36 -6.53 2.82
N ALA A 31 -4.03 -6.24 3.92
CA ALA A 31 -4.75 -7.19 4.76
C ALA A 31 -6.17 -6.67 4.99
N VAL A 32 -7.17 -7.50 4.69
CA VAL A 32 -8.53 -7.24 5.16
C VAL A 32 -8.68 -7.94 6.51
N VAL A 33 -9.08 -7.17 7.52
CA VAL A 33 -9.22 -7.64 8.90
C VAL A 33 -10.67 -7.53 9.31
N ILE A 34 -11.31 -8.66 9.57
CA ILE A 34 -12.68 -8.72 10.09
C ILE A 34 -12.61 -9.16 11.55
N VAL A 35 -13.23 -8.39 12.43
CA VAL A 35 -13.31 -8.70 13.86
C VAL A 35 -14.76 -8.63 14.31
N CYS A 36 -15.23 -9.68 14.96
CA CYS A 36 -16.51 -9.79 15.63
C CYS A 36 -16.31 -9.63 17.14
N ARG A 37 -17.30 -9.08 17.84
CA ARG A 37 -17.27 -8.89 19.30
C ARG A 37 -17.20 -10.22 20.04
N SER A 38 -17.76 -11.29 19.47
CA SER A 38 -17.77 -12.65 20.02
C SER A 38 -17.82 -13.70 18.90
N ALA A 39 -17.57 -14.96 19.26
CA ALA A 39 -17.76 -16.09 18.34
C ALA A 39 -19.24 -16.30 17.98
N ASP A 40 -20.15 -15.93 18.88
CA ASP A 40 -21.59 -15.95 18.60
C ASP A 40 -21.97 -14.94 17.51
N ALA A 41 -21.40 -13.73 17.56
CA ALA A 41 -21.60 -12.73 16.51
C ALA A 41 -21.04 -13.21 15.15
N ALA A 42 -19.87 -13.87 15.14
CA ALA A 42 -19.31 -14.47 13.93
C ALA A 42 -20.24 -15.56 13.36
N ARG A 43 -20.77 -16.44 14.22
CA ARG A 43 -21.73 -17.47 13.82
C ARG A 43 -23.02 -16.87 13.25
N GLU A 44 -23.65 -15.96 13.97
CA GLU A 44 -24.95 -15.39 13.60
C GLU A 44 -24.87 -14.54 12.33
N ARG A 45 -23.79 -13.76 12.18
CA ARG A 45 -23.68 -12.80 11.08
C ARG A 45 -23.00 -13.36 9.83
N PHE A 46 -22.02 -14.24 10.00
CA PHE A 46 -21.20 -14.77 8.90
C PHE A 46 -21.39 -16.27 8.66
N GLY A 47 -22.11 -16.99 9.53
CA GLY A 47 -22.29 -18.45 9.41
C GLY A 47 -21.03 -19.25 9.77
N VAL A 48 -20.06 -18.64 10.47
CA VAL A 48 -18.78 -19.26 10.83
C VAL A 48 -18.93 -20.00 12.17
N ASN A 49 -18.67 -21.31 12.18
CA ASN A 49 -18.92 -22.19 13.33
C ASN A 49 -17.65 -22.78 13.97
N ASP A 50 -16.46 -22.27 13.62
CA ASP A 50 -15.18 -22.79 14.10
C ASP A 50 -14.72 -22.18 15.43
N GLY A 51 -15.56 -21.34 16.06
CA GLY A 51 -15.28 -20.67 17.33
C GLY A 51 -14.37 -19.45 17.23
N THR A 52 -13.98 -19.04 16.01
CA THR A 52 -13.16 -17.83 15.82
C THR A 52 -13.99 -16.55 15.96
N ILE A 53 -13.31 -15.45 16.28
CA ILE A 53 -13.92 -14.11 16.38
C ILE A 53 -13.62 -13.24 15.14
N GLY A 54 -12.99 -13.78 14.10
CA GLY A 54 -12.54 -12.96 12.98
C GLY A 54 -11.54 -13.64 12.06
N ILE A 55 -11.03 -12.87 11.10
CA ILE A 55 -10.06 -13.35 10.10
C ILE A 55 -9.18 -12.19 9.62
N CYS A 56 -7.91 -12.50 9.32
CA CYS A 56 -7.01 -11.61 8.61
C CYS A 56 -6.60 -12.26 7.28
N TYR A 57 -7.01 -11.69 6.15
CA TYR A 57 -6.76 -12.29 4.83
C TYR A 57 -6.14 -11.32 3.82
N THR A 58 -5.40 -11.89 2.87
CA THR A 58 -4.69 -11.16 1.81
C THR A 58 -5.64 -10.71 0.71
N ARG A 59 -5.18 -9.84 -0.19
CA ARG A 59 -5.91 -9.44 -1.42
C ARG A 59 -6.40 -10.60 -2.31
N THR A 60 -5.87 -11.80 -2.13
CA THR A 60 -6.25 -13.01 -2.89
C THR A 60 -7.24 -13.91 -2.16
N GLY A 61 -7.78 -13.48 -1.02
CA GLY A 61 -8.74 -14.26 -0.22
C GLY A 61 -8.12 -15.39 0.59
N ARG A 62 -6.79 -15.44 0.70
CA ARG A 62 -6.07 -16.43 1.52
C ARG A 62 -5.79 -15.89 2.91
N LYS A 63 -5.81 -16.75 3.93
CA LYS A 63 -5.34 -16.41 5.29
C LYS A 63 -3.97 -15.73 5.22
N PHE A 64 -3.81 -14.67 5.99
CA PHE A 64 -2.57 -13.89 5.98
C PHE A 64 -1.48 -14.61 6.77
N LEU A 65 -1.84 -15.10 7.96
CA LEU A 65 -0.94 -15.79 8.89
C LEU A 65 -1.20 -17.30 8.85
N ASP A 66 -0.14 -18.08 8.66
CA ASP A 66 -0.26 -19.54 8.56
C ASP A 66 -0.44 -20.19 9.95
N ALA A 67 0.07 -19.55 11.01
CA ALA A 67 -0.05 -20.00 12.39
C ALA A 67 -1.36 -19.50 13.02
N PRO A 68 -2.31 -20.38 13.40
CA PRO A 68 -3.61 -19.98 13.96
C PRO A 68 -3.51 -19.16 15.24
N GLU A 69 -2.56 -19.50 16.13
CA GLU A 69 -2.27 -18.79 17.37
C GLU A 69 -1.88 -17.31 17.12
N LEU A 70 -1.12 -17.06 16.05
CA LEU A 70 -0.67 -15.72 15.68
C LEU A 70 -1.81 -14.89 15.09
N GLU A 71 -2.68 -15.50 14.28
CA GLU A 71 -3.92 -14.87 13.78
C GLU A 71 -4.86 -14.54 14.94
N ALA A 72 -5.10 -15.49 15.85
CA ALA A 72 -5.94 -15.29 17.03
C ALA A 72 -5.40 -14.15 17.93
N GLY A 73 -4.08 -14.12 18.19
CA GLY A 73 -3.46 -13.07 18.97
C GLY A 73 -3.53 -11.68 18.31
N LEU A 74 -3.36 -11.60 16.98
CA LEU A 74 -3.56 -10.36 16.23
C LEU A 74 -5.01 -9.86 16.39
N LEU A 75 -5.98 -10.73 16.14
CA LEU A 75 -7.41 -10.39 16.23
C LEU A 75 -7.83 -10.00 17.65
N ALA A 76 -7.30 -10.67 18.68
CA ALA A 76 -7.56 -10.33 20.08
C ALA A 76 -7.07 -8.92 20.45
N ARG A 77 -5.92 -8.49 19.91
CA ARG A 77 -5.40 -7.13 20.14
C ARG A 77 -6.25 -6.07 19.46
N VAL A 78 -6.66 -6.30 18.20
CA VAL A 78 -7.58 -5.40 17.48
C VAL A 78 -8.93 -5.33 18.21
N HIS A 79 -9.48 -6.48 18.62
CA HIS A 79 -10.72 -6.56 19.40
C HIS A 79 -10.63 -5.77 20.71
N SER A 80 -9.54 -5.93 21.46
CA SER A 80 -9.31 -5.21 22.72
C SER A 80 -9.24 -3.69 22.50
N ALA A 81 -8.53 -3.25 21.46
CA ALA A 81 -8.43 -1.84 21.10
C ALA A 81 -9.79 -1.23 20.72
N LEU A 82 -10.58 -1.94 19.91
CA LEU A 82 -11.95 -1.54 19.54
C LEU A 82 -12.87 -1.47 20.78
N THR A 83 -12.75 -2.44 21.69
CA THR A 83 -13.54 -2.50 22.92
C THR A 83 -13.21 -1.33 23.85
N GLN A 84 -11.93 -1.02 24.05
CA GLN A 84 -11.51 0.09 24.90
C GLN A 84 -11.87 1.46 24.30
N ALA A 85 -11.94 1.56 22.97
CA ALA A 85 -12.41 2.76 22.26
C ALA A 85 -13.94 2.93 22.24
N ASP A 86 -14.68 2.06 22.93
CA ASP A 86 -16.14 1.97 22.91
C ASP A 86 -16.73 1.88 21.48
N PHE A 87 -15.97 1.26 20.56
CA PHE A 87 -16.33 1.22 19.14
C PHE A 87 -17.68 0.53 18.92
N TRP A 88 -17.90 -0.61 19.58
CA TRP A 88 -19.11 -1.43 19.44
C TRP A 88 -20.38 -0.62 19.76
N THR A 89 -20.37 0.15 20.85
CA THR A 89 -21.50 0.97 21.27
C THR A 89 -21.67 2.17 20.34
N ARG A 90 -20.59 2.91 20.06
CA ARG A 90 -20.59 4.11 19.21
C ARG A 90 -21.11 3.83 17.80
N PHE A 91 -20.75 2.68 17.23
CA PHE A 91 -21.18 2.24 15.90
C PHE A 91 -22.43 1.36 15.92
N GLY A 92 -22.95 1.00 17.10
CA GLY A 92 -24.09 0.10 17.26
C GLY A 92 -23.87 -1.24 16.54
N THR A 93 -22.71 -1.87 16.74
CA THR A 93 -22.29 -3.02 15.94
C THR A 93 -21.57 -4.09 16.74
N GLU A 94 -21.68 -5.33 16.27
CA GLU A 94 -21.02 -6.52 16.82
C GLU A 94 -19.89 -7.03 15.92
N TRP A 95 -19.60 -6.34 14.80
CA TRP A 95 -18.49 -6.68 13.91
C TRP A 95 -18.00 -5.45 13.12
N VAL A 96 -16.77 -5.53 12.63
CA VAL A 96 -16.19 -4.52 11.75
C VAL A 96 -15.32 -5.18 10.69
N CYS A 97 -15.35 -4.63 9.47
CA CYS A 97 -14.43 -4.97 8.38
C CYS A 97 -13.47 -3.78 8.15
N LEU A 98 -12.18 -4.00 8.31
CA LEU A 98 -11.12 -3.01 8.15
C LEU A 98 -10.27 -3.32 6.92
N ASP A 99 -9.88 -2.28 6.18
CA ASP A 99 -8.85 -2.35 5.14
C ASP A 99 -7.54 -1.81 5.70
N CYS A 100 -6.49 -2.63 5.67
CA CYS A 100 -5.26 -2.37 6.38
C CYS A 100 -4.03 -2.69 5.52
N GLU A 101 -2.89 -2.14 5.92
CA GLU A 101 -1.57 -2.63 5.52
C GLU A 101 -0.93 -3.33 6.73
N LEU A 102 -0.43 -4.56 6.56
CA LEU A 102 0.31 -5.29 7.58
C LEU A 102 1.79 -5.35 7.22
N MET A 103 2.65 -4.94 8.16
CA MET A 103 4.10 -4.79 8.01
C MET A 103 4.85 -5.65 9.03
N PRO A 104 6.11 -6.06 8.73
CA PRO A 104 6.94 -5.66 7.59
C PRO A 104 6.59 -6.35 6.27
N TRP A 105 7.04 -5.77 5.16
CA TRP A 105 6.98 -6.43 3.86
C TRP A 105 7.72 -7.78 3.85
N SER A 106 8.85 -7.89 4.57
CA SER A 106 9.61 -9.13 4.70
C SER A 106 8.82 -10.30 5.29
N PHE A 107 7.75 -10.03 6.05
CA PHE A 107 6.95 -11.07 6.68
C PHE A 107 6.23 -11.98 5.66
N LYS A 108 5.80 -11.44 4.50
CA LYS A 108 5.23 -12.25 3.41
C LYS A 108 6.15 -12.41 2.21
N ALA A 109 7.14 -11.53 2.05
CA ALA A 109 7.97 -11.47 0.84
C ALA A 109 9.38 -12.05 1.01
N GLN A 110 9.66 -12.84 2.05
CA GLN A 110 11.01 -13.34 2.35
C GLN A 110 11.65 -14.13 1.20
N GLU A 111 10.89 -15.02 0.55
CA GLU A 111 11.41 -15.80 -0.59
C GLU A 111 11.72 -14.89 -1.79
N LEU A 112 10.86 -13.92 -2.07
CA LEU A 112 11.06 -12.94 -3.14
C LEU A 112 12.29 -12.06 -2.86
N LEU A 113 12.45 -11.59 -1.61
CA LEU A 113 13.63 -10.87 -1.13
C LEU A 113 14.91 -11.66 -1.36
N ARG A 114 14.93 -12.94 -0.99
CA ARG A 114 16.12 -13.78 -1.14
C ARG A 114 16.44 -14.10 -2.60
N SER A 115 15.44 -14.50 -3.38
CA SER A 115 15.62 -15.05 -4.73
C SER A 115 15.75 -13.99 -5.82
N GLN A 116 15.14 -12.82 -5.65
CA GLN A 116 15.15 -11.75 -6.66
C GLN A 116 15.97 -10.55 -6.21
N TYR A 117 15.60 -9.92 -5.08
CA TYR A 117 16.20 -8.64 -4.69
C TYR A 117 17.64 -8.77 -4.20
N ALA A 118 17.89 -9.67 -3.24
CA ALA A 118 19.22 -9.93 -2.71
C ALA A 118 20.14 -10.53 -3.78
N ALA A 119 19.63 -11.42 -4.64
CA ALA A 119 20.39 -11.99 -5.74
C ALA A 119 20.88 -10.92 -6.73
N VAL A 120 20.01 -9.99 -7.14
CA VAL A 120 20.36 -8.85 -8.02
C VAL A 120 21.35 -7.92 -7.31
N GLY A 121 21.11 -7.59 -6.04
CA GLY A 121 21.99 -6.72 -5.26
C GLY A 121 23.40 -7.29 -5.12
N SER A 122 23.52 -8.53 -4.65
CA SER A 122 24.82 -9.18 -4.41
C SER A 122 25.61 -9.40 -5.70
N SER A 123 24.97 -9.91 -6.76
CA SER A 123 25.65 -10.16 -8.04
C SER A 123 26.07 -8.85 -8.74
N GLY A 124 25.20 -7.83 -8.70
CA GLY A 124 25.47 -6.52 -9.27
C GLY A 124 26.65 -5.84 -8.56
N LEU A 125 26.68 -5.86 -7.23
CA LEU A 125 27.74 -5.22 -6.46
C LEU A 125 29.10 -5.90 -6.71
N ALA A 126 29.17 -7.22 -6.62
CA ALA A 126 30.40 -7.97 -6.82
C ALA A 126 30.99 -7.76 -8.24
N SER A 127 30.13 -7.79 -9.26
CA SER A 127 30.56 -7.63 -10.66
C SER A 127 31.04 -6.22 -10.95
N LEU A 128 30.30 -5.20 -10.49
CA LEU A 128 30.64 -3.80 -10.73
C LEU A 128 31.89 -3.37 -9.96
N GLU A 129 32.08 -3.86 -8.74
CA GLU A 129 33.29 -3.59 -7.96
C GLU A 129 34.54 -4.18 -8.65
N SER A 130 34.46 -5.42 -9.13
CA SER A 130 35.55 -6.05 -9.88
C SER A 130 35.89 -5.28 -11.16
N ALA A 131 34.86 -4.91 -11.93
CA ALA A 131 35.03 -4.11 -13.15
C ALA A 131 35.64 -2.73 -12.85
N ALA A 132 35.19 -2.05 -11.79
CA ALA A 132 35.73 -0.75 -11.40
C ALA A 132 37.22 -0.84 -11.02
N LYS A 133 37.64 -1.89 -10.30
CA LYS A 133 39.04 -2.12 -9.95
C LYS A 133 39.91 -2.30 -11.20
N THR A 134 39.50 -3.15 -12.14
CA THR A 134 40.23 -3.40 -13.38
C THR A 134 40.32 -2.14 -14.25
N LEU A 135 39.21 -1.41 -14.40
CA LEU A 135 39.18 -0.17 -15.18
C LEU A 135 40.03 0.94 -14.55
N ALA A 136 40.10 1.02 -13.21
CA ALA A 136 40.96 1.98 -12.54
C ALA A 136 42.45 1.72 -12.83
N LEU A 137 42.88 0.45 -12.84
CA LEU A 137 44.24 0.08 -13.24
C LEU A 137 44.52 0.47 -14.70
N GLY A 138 43.60 0.18 -15.61
CA GLY A 138 43.73 0.52 -17.04
C GLY A 138 43.74 2.03 -17.31
N ALA A 139 42.92 2.79 -16.60
CA ALA A 139 42.79 4.24 -16.77
C ALA A 139 44.09 5.00 -16.44
N SER A 140 44.97 4.42 -15.62
CA SER A 140 46.32 4.97 -15.37
C SER A 140 47.23 4.95 -16.60
N ARG A 141 46.89 4.14 -17.62
CA ARG A 141 47.67 3.90 -18.84
C ARG A 141 46.95 4.34 -20.12
N ASN A 142 45.62 4.36 -20.11
CA ASN A 142 44.80 4.83 -21.22
C ASN A 142 43.67 5.74 -20.69
N SER A 143 43.74 7.03 -21.03
CA SER A 143 42.77 8.04 -20.60
C SER A 143 41.36 7.82 -21.18
N GLU A 144 41.21 7.10 -22.29
CA GLU A 144 39.90 6.75 -22.86
C GLU A 144 39.07 5.86 -21.92
N LEU A 145 39.72 5.11 -21.02
CA LEU A 145 39.06 4.24 -20.05
C LEU A 145 38.44 5.02 -18.87
N VAL A 146 38.78 6.30 -18.68
CA VAL A 146 38.25 7.12 -17.58
C VAL A 146 36.73 7.28 -17.68
N THR A 147 36.22 7.50 -18.90
CA THR A 147 34.77 7.63 -19.14
C THR A 147 34.02 6.34 -18.79
N LEU A 148 34.58 5.18 -19.16
CA LEU A 148 34.00 3.88 -18.85
C LEU A 148 34.05 3.58 -17.35
N LEU A 149 35.17 3.91 -16.68
CA LEU A 149 35.31 3.78 -15.23
C LEU A 149 34.23 4.58 -14.48
N ASN A 150 34.01 5.84 -14.87
CA ASN A 150 33.00 6.69 -14.25
C ASN A 150 31.59 6.12 -14.44
N LYS A 151 31.29 5.56 -15.62
CA LYS A 151 30.02 4.86 -15.87
C LYS A 151 29.85 3.66 -14.93
N VAL A 152 30.87 2.82 -14.78
CA VAL A 152 30.80 1.65 -13.87
C VAL A 152 30.63 2.07 -12.41
N LYS A 153 31.36 3.09 -11.94
CA LYS A 153 31.20 3.64 -10.58
C LYS A 153 29.80 4.18 -10.33
N SER A 154 29.21 4.90 -11.30
CA SER A 154 27.85 5.40 -11.21
C SER A 154 26.82 4.25 -11.09
N ARG A 155 26.99 3.18 -11.87
CA ARG A 155 26.17 1.97 -11.75
C ARG A 155 26.32 1.29 -10.39
N GLN A 156 27.54 1.20 -9.87
CA GLN A 156 27.81 0.63 -8.55
C GLN A 156 27.10 1.40 -7.43
N ALA A 157 27.11 2.74 -7.49
CA ALA A 157 26.37 3.58 -6.56
C ALA A 157 24.86 3.31 -6.63
N MET A 158 24.28 3.23 -7.85
CA MET A 158 22.86 2.92 -8.05
C MET A 158 22.45 1.53 -7.51
N VAL A 159 23.30 0.51 -7.67
CA VAL A 159 23.08 -0.81 -7.04
C VAL A 159 23.15 -0.74 -5.52
N THR A 160 24.04 0.08 -4.97
CA THR A 160 24.14 0.29 -3.52
C THR A 160 22.88 0.95 -2.97
N ASP A 161 22.35 1.96 -3.67
CA ASP A 161 21.09 2.62 -3.29
C ASP A 161 19.89 1.67 -3.38
N PHE A 162 19.84 0.79 -4.40
CA PHE A 162 18.85 -0.27 -4.51
C PHE A 162 18.88 -1.22 -3.31
N ILE A 163 20.08 -1.65 -2.89
CA ILE A 163 20.25 -2.53 -1.72
C ILE A 163 19.72 -1.85 -0.46
N LYS A 164 20.12 -0.60 -0.22
CA LYS A 164 19.63 0.19 0.92
C LYS A 164 18.11 0.30 0.90
N SER A 165 17.52 0.57 -0.27
CA SER A 165 16.08 0.77 -0.41
C SER A 165 15.26 -0.45 0.01
N TYR A 166 15.56 -1.66 -0.48
CA TYR A 166 14.76 -2.83 -0.07
C TYR A 166 15.01 -3.25 1.38
N GLN A 167 16.22 -3.01 1.91
CA GLN A 167 16.56 -3.32 3.30
C GLN A 167 15.75 -2.49 4.31
N SER A 168 15.40 -1.24 3.97
CA SER A 168 14.57 -0.37 4.82
C SER A 168 13.18 -0.93 5.15
N TYR A 169 12.70 -1.93 4.39
CA TYR A 169 11.39 -2.57 4.58
C TYR A 169 11.48 -3.99 5.16
N CYS A 170 12.67 -4.38 5.64
CA CYS A 170 12.94 -5.71 6.16
C CYS A 170 13.34 -5.65 7.64
N TRP A 171 12.56 -6.29 8.50
CA TRP A 171 13.00 -6.62 9.87
C TRP A 171 12.50 -8.02 10.27
N SER A 172 13.10 -8.57 11.31
CA SER A 172 12.73 -9.88 11.85
C SER A 172 11.45 -9.79 12.67
N VAL A 173 10.53 -10.72 12.47
CA VAL A 173 9.30 -10.86 13.27
C VAL A 173 9.46 -12.08 14.16
N ASN A 174 9.63 -11.85 15.46
CA ASN A 174 9.74 -12.91 16.48
C ASN A 174 8.47 -12.98 17.34
N SER A 175 7.68 -11.91 17.36
CA SER A 175 6.44 -11.79 18.12
C SER A 175 5.44 -10.84 17.43
N LEU A 176 4.22 -10.76 17.96
CA LEU A 176 3.21 -9.80 17.49
C LEU A 176 3.65 -8.33 17.69
N ASP A 177 4.53 -8.05 18.65
CA ASP A 177 5.04 -6.68 18.89
C ASP A 177 5.98 -6.20 17.76
N ASP A 178 6.48 -7.12 16.94
CA ASP A 178 7.28 -6.81 15.75
C ASP A 178 6.40 -6.54 14.51
N LEU A 179 5.09 -6.80 14.58
CA LEU A 179 4.17 -6.46 13.49
C LEU A 179 3.64 -5.04 13.65
N LYS A 180 3.34 -4.39 12.52
CA LYS A 180 2.58 -3.13 12.49
C LYS A 180 1.38 -3.29 11.58
N LEU A 181 0.19 -3.11 12.12
CA LEU A 181 -1.07 -3.06 11.37
C LEU A 181 -1.49 -1.60 11.24
N ALA A 182 -1.59 -1.10 10.02
CA ALA A 182 -2.04 0.25 9.72
C ALA A 182 -3.38 0.20 8.98
N PRO A 183 -4.53 0.29 9.69
CA PRO A 183 -5.82 0.46 9.06
C PRO A 183 -5.88 1.80 8.33
N PHE A 184 -6.54 1.83 7.17
CA PHE A 184 -6.78 3.06 6.42
C PHE A 184 -8.22 3.21 5.95
N HIS A 185 -9.04 2.16 6.01
CA HIS A 185 -10.50 2.28 5.85
C HIS A 185 -11.23 1.42 6.89
N ILE A 186 -12.31 1.98 7.43
CA ILE A 186 -13.38 1.23 8.09
C ILE A 186 -14.38 0.94 6.98
N LEU A 187 -14.38 -0.27 6.41
CA LEU A 187 -15.16 -0.58 5.21
C LEU A 187 -16.65 -0.73 5.54
N ALA A 188 -16.96 -1.54 6.55
CA ALA A 188 -18.33 -1.85 6.91
C ALA A 188 -18.48 -2.24 8.39
N THR A 189 -19.66 -1.94 8.91
CA THR A 189 -20.20 -2.43 10.19
C THR A 189 -21.63 -2.92 9.95
N GLU A 190 -22.33 -3.39 11.00
CA GLU A 190 -23.70 -3.92 10.87
C GLU A 190 -24.68 -2.95 10.18
N SER A 191 -24.54 -1.65 10.42
CA SER A 191 -25.48 -0.63 9.95
C SER A 191 -25.22 -0.13 8.53
N ALA A 192 -23.96 -0.15 8.07
CA ALA A 192 -23.60 0.51 6.82
C ALA A 192 -22.27 0.02 6.23
N VAL A 193 -22.14 0.22 4.91
CA VAL A 193 -20.86 0.39 4.23
C VAL A 193 -20.48 1.86 4.34
N HIS A 194 -19.33 2.17 4.92
CA HIS A 194 -18.93 3.56 5.23
C HIS A 194 -18.30 4.29 4.05
N SER A 195 -18.66 3.92 2.82
CA SER A 195 -18.22 4.60 1.59
C SER A 195 -18.92 5.95 1.36
N ASP A 196 -19.84 6.33 2.24
CA ASP A 196 -20.46 7.66 2.32
C ASP A 196 -19.62 8.65 3.15
N LYS A 197 -18.63 8.16 3.90
CA LYS A 197 -17.76 8.98 4.76
C LYS A 197 -16.58 9.54 3.97
N THR A 198 -15.98 10.62 4.47
CA THR A 198 -14.76 11.16 3.89
C THR A 198 -13.55 10.35 4.32
N HIS A 199 -12.46 10.40 3.56
CA HIS A 199 -11.21 9.80 3.98
C HIS A 199 -10.65 10.41 5.28
N GLN A 200 -10.90 11.70 5.51
CA GLN A 200 -10.58 12.33 6.80
C GLN A 200 -11.32 11.65 7.96
N TRP A 201 -12.63 11.41 7.82
CA TRP A 201 -13.41 10.68 8.83
C TRP A 201 -12.81 9.30 9.11
N HIS A 202 -12.38 8.57 8.08
CA HIS A 202 -11.70 7.28 8.27
C HIS A 202 -10.40 7.43 9.07
N MET A 203 -9.55 8.41 8.73
CA MET A 203 -8.29 8.62 9.46
C MET A 203 -8.53 8.97 10.93
N ASP A 204 -9.50 9.84 11.21
CA ASP A 204 -9.82 10.30 12.55
C ASP A 204 -10.41 9.14 13.39
N GLU A 205 -11.40 8.41 12.88
CA GLU A 205 -12.00 7.27 13.61
C GLU A 205 -11.03 6.12 13.84
N ILE A 206 -10.15 5.85 12.87
CA ILE A 206 -9.10 4.84 13.02
C ILE A 206 -8.09 5.27 14.10
N ALA A 207 -7.73 6.56 14.13
CA ALA A 207 -6.78 7.06 15.11
C ALA A 207 -7.25 6.86 16.56
N GLU A 208 -8.56 6.90 16.81
CA GLU A 208 -9.15 6.66 18.13
C GLU A 208 -8.81 5.28 18.67
N PHE A 209 -9.15 4.20 17.95
CA PHE A 209 -8.89 2.86 18.46
C PHE A 209 -7.40 2.47 18.36
N CYS A 210 -6.64 3.05 17.43
CA CYS A 210 -5.19 2.87 17.38
C CYS A 210 -4.46 3.36 18.64
N ASN A 211 -5.03 4.27 19.44
CA ASN A 211 -4.44 4.73 20.70
C ASN A 211 -4.32 3.63 21.75
N PHE A 212 -5.20 2.63 21.73
CA PHE A 212 -5.28 1.59 22.76
C PHE A 212 -4.27 0.45 22.54
N ASP A 213 -3.58 0.44 21.41
CA ASP A 213 -2.49 -0.49 21.15
C ASP A 213 -1.46 0.09 20.16
N SER A 214 -0.74 1.11 20.57
CA SER A 214 0.29 1.76 19.72
C SER A 214 1.50 0.88 19.39
N LYS A 215 1.62 -0.29 20.02
CA LYS A 215 2.66 -1.27 19.70
C LYS A 215 2.32 -2.03 18.42
N LEU A 216 1.07 -2.44 18.24
CA LEU A 216 0.64 -3.13 17.02
C LEU A 216 0.00 -2.19 16.01
N LEU A 217 -0.90 -1.32 16.47
CA LEU A 217 -1.71 -0.45 15.64
C LEU A 217 -0.96 0.83 15.32
N LEU A 218 -0.83 1.12 14.02
CA LEU A 218 -0.13 2.29 13.51
C LEU A 218 -1.14 3.26 12.91
N LYS A 219 -1.13 4.49 13.42
CA LYS A 219 -1.85 5.61 12.77
C LYS A 219 -1.13 5.98 11.49
N THR A 220 -1.87 6.12 10.40
CA THR A 220 -1.32 6.57 9.12
C THR A 220 -1.12 8.08 9.15
N PRO A 221 0.10 8.60 8.94
CA PRO A 221 0.29 10.03 8.70
C PRO A 221 -0.45 10.46 7.43
N TRP A 222 -1.17 11.58 7.51
CA TRP A 222 -1.96 12.10 6.41
C TRP A 222 -1.95 13.63 6.37
N LEU A 223 -2.27 14.20 5.20
CA LEU A 223 -2.32 15.63 4.94
C LEU A 223 -3.50 15.98 4.02
N PRO A 224 -4.44 16.85 4.42
CA PRO A 224 -5.47 17.35 3.53
C PRO A 224 -4.87 18.38 2.56
N VAL A 225 -5.30 18.36 1.30
CA VAL A 225 -4.80 19.28 0.26
C VAL A 225 -5.94 19.87 -0.57
N ASN A 226 -6.02 21.20 -0.60
CA ASN A 226 -6.80 21.99 -1.54
C ASN A 226 -5.93 22.35 -2.76
N LEU A 227 -6.30 21.81 -3.91
CA LEU A 227 -5.61 21.98 -5.19
C LEU A 227 -5.85 23.35 -5.86
N GLN A 228 -6.60 24.24 -5.23
CA GLN A 228 -6.74 25.64 -5.65
C GLN A 228 -5.75 26.58 -4.93
N ASP A 229 -5.04 26.08 -3.91
CA ASP A 229 -4.01 26.83 -3.17
C ASP A 229 -2.61 26.27 -3.47
N GLU A 230 -1.79 27.04 -4.21
CA GLU A 230 -0.42 26.65 -4.55
C GLU A 230 0.47 26.47 -3.31
N THR A 231 0.19 27.18 -2.21
CA THR A 231 0.89 26.99 -0.93
C THR A 231 0.62 25.60 -0.38
N ASN A 232 -0.61 25.12 -0.52
CA ASN A 232 -1.03 23.84 -0.01
C ASN A 232 -0.51 22.69 -0.90
N ILE A 233 -0.49 22.89 -2.22
CA ILE A 233 0.21 22.01 -3.17
C ILE A 233 1.69 21.88 -2.80
N GLN A 234 2.38 23.00 -2.55
CA GLN A 234 3.81 22.96 -2.22
C GLN A 234 4.07 22.25 -0.89
N LYS A 235 3.25 22.50 0.15
CA LYS A 235 3.32 21.76 1.42
C LYS A 235 3.19 20.25 1.22
N ALA A 236 2.28 19.80 0.35
CA ALA A 236 2.11 18.38 0.06
C ALA A 236 3.30 17.77 -0.70
N VAL A 237 3.91 18.54 -1.61
CA VAL A 237 5.17 18.13 -2.28
C VAL A 237 6.30 18.00 -1.27
N ASP A 238 6.48 18.99 -0.39
CA ASP A 238 7.55 18.99 0.61
C ASP A 238 7.38 17.84 1.62
N TRP A 239 6.15 17.60 2.08
CA TRP A 239 5.82 16.46 2.93
C TRP A 239 6.16 15.12 2.26
N TRP A 240 5.85 14.97 0.96
CA TRP A 240 6.21 13.77 0.21
C TRP A 240 7.72 13.61 0.03
N LEU A 241 8.46 14.71 -0.20
CA LEU A 241 9.92 14.70 -0.30
C LEU A 241 10.57 14.30 1.02
N GLU A 242 10.06 14.80 2.15
CA GLU A 242 10.53 14.44 3.50
C GLU A 242 10.23 12.97 3.82
N LEU A 243 8.98 12.53 3.59
CA LEU A 243 8.56 11.15 3.81
C LEU A 243 9.40 10.16 2.99
N THR A 244 9.63 10.45 1.72
CA THR A 244 10.40 9.55 0.85
C THR A 244 11.90 9.67 1.04
N GLY A 245 12.40 10.84 1.44
CA GLY A 245 13.80 11.07 1.81
C GLY A 245 14.19 10.36 3.12
N SER A 246 13.24 10.13 4.02
CA SER A 246 13.42 9.36 5.26
C SER A 246 13.19 7.85 5.11
N GLY A 247 12.96 7.36 3.89
CA GLY A 247 12.82 5.93 3.57
C GLY A 247 11.38 5.43 3.40
N GLY A 248 10.37 6.30 3.51
CA GLY A 248 8.99 5.95 3.17
C GLY A 248 8.82 5.58 1.70
N GLU A 249 7.90 4.67 1.38
CA GLU A 249 7.64 4.26 0.00
C GLU A 249 7.11 5.43 -0.85
N GLY A 250 6.27 6.29 -0.27
CA GLY A 250 5.56 7.36 -0.96
C GLY A 250 4.23 7.64 -0.33
N MET A 251 3.27 8.09 -1.14
CA MET A 251 1.92 8.39 -0.67
C MET A 251 0.83 7.83 -1.58
N VAL A 252 -0.35 7.69 -1.02
CA VAL A 252 -1.60 7.43 -1.74
C VAL A 252 -2.43 8.71 -1.69
N ILE A 253 -2.69 9.27 -2.86
CA ILE A 253 -3.54 10.46 -3.01
C ILE A 253 -4.96 10.00 -3.28
N LYS A 254 -5.93 10.46 -2.49
CA LYS A 254 -7.34 10.11 -2.60
C LYS A 254 -8.19 11.40 -2.71
N PRO A 255 -9.32 11.40 -3.42
CA PRO A 255 -10.31 12.47 -3.27
C PRO A 255 -10.73 12.59 -1.79
N LEU A 256 -11.21 13.74 -1.31
CA LEU A 256 -11.68 13.83 0.08
C LEU A 256 -12.91 12.92 0.33
N GLN A 257 -13.83 12.90 -0.62
CA GLN A 257 -14.99 12.01 -0.62
C GLN A 257 -14.58 10.62 -1.11
N PHE A 258 -15.07 9.55 -0.48
CA PHE A 258 -14.65 8.18 -0.79
C PHE A 258 -15.05 7.73 -2.21
N ILE A 259 -16.26 8.09 -2.66
CA ILE A 259 -16.73 7.86 -4.02
C ILE A 259 -17.00 9.21 -4.68
N VAL A 260 -16.35 9.47 -5.81
CA VAL A 260 -16.59 10.67 -6.61
C VAL A 260 -16.95 10.29 -8.03
N GLN A 261 -18.13 10.73 -8.46
CA GLN A 261 -18.59 10.61 -9.83
C GLN A 261 -18.65 12.00 -10.47
N THR A 262 -18.07 12.11 -11.66
CA THR A 262 -18.10 13.33 -12.48
C THR A 262 -19.01 13.10 -13.69
N LYS A 263 -19.23 14.15 -14.50
CA LYS A 263 -19.92 14.01 -15.80
C LYS A 263 -19.23 13.00 -16.74
N LYS A 264 -17.93 12.73 -16.53
CA LYS A 264 -17.13 11.78 -17.32
C LYS A 264 -17.11 10.37 -16.72
N GLY A 265 -17.82 10.15 -15.62
CA GLY A 265 -17.88 8.87 -14.90
C GLY A 265 -17.14 8.90 -13.56
N LEU A 266 -16.97 7.71 -13.00
CA LEU A 266 -16.27 7.47 -11.73
C LEU A 266 -14.78 7.83 -11.88
N ILE A 267 -14.23 8.57 -10.93
CA ILE A 267 -12.78 8.84 -10.89
C ILE A 267 -12.05 7.79 -10.06
N GLN A 268 -10.74 7.65 -10.27
CA GLN A 268 -9.89 6.80 -9.44
C GLN A 268 -10.11 7.11 -7.94
N PRO A 269 -10.41 6.09 -7.12
CA PRO A 269 -10.55 6.25 -5.67
C PRO A 269 -9.21 6.52 -4.99
N ALA A 270 -8.10 6.18 -5.65
CA ALA A 270 -6.75 6.40 -5.16
C ALA A 270 -5.75 6.44 -6.31
N VAL A 271 -4.72 7.27 -6.17
CA VAL A 271 -3.55 7.33 -7.05
C VAL A 271 -2.30 7.21 -6.19
N LYS A 272 -1.44 6.23 -6.47
CA LYS A 272 -0.15 6.08 -5.79
C LYS A 272 0.88 7.04 -6.40
N CYS A 273 1.74 7.62 -5.57
CA CYS A 273 2.90 8.40 -5.97
C CYS A 273 4.11 7.99 -5.13
N ARG A 274 5.02 7.20 -5.74
CA ARG A 274 6.12 6.54 -5.03
C ARG A 274 7.42 7.32 -5.12
N GLY A 275 8.20 7.27 -4.05
CA GLY A 275 9.49 7.91 -3.90
C GLY A 275 10.53 7.41 -4.89
N ARG A 276 11.48 8.29 -5.22
CA ARG A 276 12.56 7.98 -6.17
C ARG A 276 13.38 6.77 -5.74
N GLU A 277 13.76 6.67 -4.47
CA GLU A 277 14.60 5.57 -4.01
C GLU A 277 13.81 4.25 -3.97
N TYR A 278 12.56 4.28 -3.50
CA TYR A 278 11.66 3.13 -3.54
C TYR A 278 11.52 2.54 -4.95
N LEU A 279 11.35 3.38 -5.97
CA LEU A 279 11.15 2.94 -7.34
C LEU A 279 12.32 2.13 -7.92
N ARG A 280 13.49 2.09 -7.27
CA ARG A 280 14.59 1.16 -7.64
C ARG A 280 14.18 -0.29 -7.44
N ILE A 281 13.36 -0.57 -6.43
CA ILE A 281 12.81 -1.91 -6.14
C ILE A 281 11.91 -2.35 -7.31
N ILE A 282 11.20 -1.41 -7.93
CA ILE A 282 10.18 -1.72 -8.95
C ILE A 282 10.73 -1.68 -10.38
N TYR A 283 11.53 -0.65 -10.71
CA TYR A 283 12.04 -0.43 -12.08
C TYR A 283 13.49 -0.86 -12.26
N GLY A 284 14.11 -1.39 -11.20
CA GLY A 284 15.48 -1.87 -11.17
C GLY A 284 16.49 -0.83 -10.69
N PRO A 285 17.72 -1.25 -10.34
CA PRO A 285 18.68 -0.40 -9.64
C PRO A 285 19.07 0.86 -10.42
N GLU A 286 19.22 0.71 -11.74
CA GLU A 286 19.76 1.72 -12.65
C GLU A 286 18.67 2.57 -13.33
N TYR A 287 17.40 2.45 -12.91
CA TYR A 287 16.29 3.13 -13.60
C TYR A 287 16.43 4.67 -13.61
N THR A 288 17.19 5.22 -12.66
CA THR A 288 17.46 6.66 -12.53
C THR A 288 18.48 7.19 -13.55
N ALA A 289 19.20 6.32 -14.28
CA ALA A 289 20.06 6.75 -15.37
C ALA A 289 19.23 7.45 -16.45
N LEU A 290 19.74 8.53 -17.04
CA LEU A 290 18.96 9.41 -17.92
C LEU A 290 18.35 8.63 -19.11
N GLU A 291 19.14 7.77 -19.72
CA GLU A 291 18.74 6.91 -20.85
C GLU A 291 17.67 5.87 -20.47
N ASN A 292 17.61 5.45 -19.20
CA ASN A 292 16.60 4.52 -18.69
C ASN A 292 15.33 5.29 -18.35
N LEU A 293 15.47 6.39 -17.61
CA LEU A 293 14.36 7.21 -17.15
C LEU A 293 13.56 7.80 -18.31
N GLN A 294 14.23 8.27 -19.37
CA GLN A 294 13.57 8.81 -20.57
C GLN A 294 12.68 7.77 -21.24
N ARG A 295 13.14 6.52 -21.35
CA ARG A 295 12.36 5.41 -21.93
C ARG A 295 11.17 5.02 -21.06
N LEU A 296 11.32 5.08 -19.73
CA LEU A 296 10.27 4.69 -18.78
C LEU A 296 9.13 5.70 -18.65
N ARG A 297 9.34 6.96 -19.05
CA ARG A 297 8.27 7.98 -19.04
C ARG A 297 7.10 7.64 -19.97
N ALA A 298 7.39 6.95 -21.07
CA ALA A 298 6.36 6.44 -21.98
C ALA A 298 5.73 5.15 -21.41
N ARG A 299 4.77 5.29 -20.48
CA ARG A 299 4.05 4.15 -19.88
C ARG A 299 2.53 4.28 -20.04
N GLY A 300 1.88 3.19 -20.44
CA GLY A 300 0.43 3.12 -20.60
C GLY A 300 -0.28 2.86 -19.28
N LEU A 301 -1.06 3.84 -18.78
CA LEU A 301 -1.78 3.73 -17.51
C LEU A 301 -3.27 3.36 -17.67
N SER A 302 -3.79 3.37 -18.90
CA SER A 302 -5.22 3.22 -19.19
C SER A 302 -5.81 1.90 -18.71
N SER A 303 -5.16 0.77 -19.03
CA SER A 303 -5.63 -0.56 -18.64
C SER A 303 -5.67 -0.73 -17.12
N LYS A 304 -4.61 -0.30 -16.42
CA LYS A 304 -4.57 -0.38 -14.94
C LYS A 304 -5.63 0.50 -14.29
N ARG A 305 -5.85 1.71 -14.80
CA ARG A 305 -6.91 2.62 -14.34
C ARG A 305 -8.31 2.01 -14.56
N SER A 306 -8.56 1.37 -15.70
CA SER A 306 -9.84 0.72 -15.98
C SER A 306 -10.09 -0.48 -15.05
N LEU A 307 -9.07 -1.33 -14.84
CA LEU A 307 -9.14 -2.44 -13.89
C LEU A 307 -9.47 -1.96 -12.47
N ALA A 308 -8.74 -0.95 -11.98
CA ALA A 308 -8.95 -0.41 -10.64
C ALA A 308 -10.39 0.08 -10.40
N LEU A 309 -11.02 0.74 -11.38
CA LEU A 309 -12.42 1.19 -11.25
C LEU A 309 -13.41 0.02 -11.23
N ARG A 310 -13.19 -1.01 -12.06
CA ARG A 310 -14.04 -2.21 -12.10
C ARG A 310 -13.93 -3.01 -10.81
N GLU A 311 -12.71 -3.25 -10.33
CA GLU A 311 -12.43 -3.92 -9.06
C GLU A 311 -13.02 -3.14 -7.89
N PHE A 312 -12.87 -1.81 -7.87
CA PHE A 312 -13.44 -0.96 -6.83
C PHE A 312 -14.96 -1.04 -6.80
N ALA A 313 -15.64 -0.95 -7.95
CA ALA A 313 -17.10 -1.07 -8.02
C ALA A 313 -17.59 -2.43 -7.51
N LEU A 314 -16.92 -3.53 -7.90
CA LEU A 314 -17.24 -4.87 -7.39
C LEU A 314 -16.99 -5.00 -5.89
N GLY A 315 -15.91 -4.40 -5.37
CA GLY A 315 -15.63 -4.37 -3.94
C GLY A 315 -16.74 -3.68 -3.16
N ILE A 316 -17.16 -2.48 -3.59
CA ILE A 316 -18.24 -1.72 -2.94
C ILE A 316 -19.56 -2.48 -3.01
N GLU A 317 -19.92 -3.02 -4.18
CA GLU A 317 -21.14 -3.81 -4.36
C GLU A 317 -21.14 -5.05 -3.44
N SER A 318 -20.00 -5.74 -3.29
CA SER A 318 -19.89 -6.91 -2.41
C SER A 318 -20.17 -6.56 -0.94
N LEU A 319 -19.64 -5.43 -0.47
CA LEU A 319 -19.87 -4.95 0.88
C LEU A 319 -21.34 -4.54 1.06
N GLN A 320 -21.92 -3.84 0.10
CA GLN A 320 -23.31 -3.39 0.16
C GLN A 320 -24.29 -4.57 0.23
N ARG A 321 -24.10 -5.58 -0.63
CA ARG A 321 -24.89 -6.81 -0.61
C ARG A 321 -24.74 -7.58 0.70
N PHE A 322 -23.52 -7.64 1.23
CA PHE A 322 -23.27 -8.30 2.51
C PHE A 322 -23.99 -7.59 3.65
N VAL A 323 -23.88 -6.26 3.74
CA VAL A 323 -24.57 -5.44 4.76
C VAL A 323 -26.09 -5.56 4.61
N ALA A 324 -26.62 -5.58 3.40
CA ALA A 324 -28.04 -5.78 3.10
C ALA A 324 -28.56 -7.21 3.34
N ARG A 325 -27.72 -8.12 3.85
CA ARG A 325 -28.04 -9.53 4.12
C ARG A 325 -28.53 -10.29 2.88
N GLU A 326 -28.01 -9.95 1.71
CA GLU A 326 -28.25 -10.77 0.52
C GLU A 326 -27.61 -12.17 0.67
N PRO A 327 -28.12 -13.20 -0.04
CA PRO A 327 -27.54 -14.53 -0.01
C PRO A 327 -26.05 -14.52 -0.39
N LEU A 328 -25.24 -15.35 0.28
CA LEU A 328 -23.77 -15.38 0.12
C LEU A 328 -23.32 -15.47 -1.35
N ARG A 329 -24.04 -16.20 -2.21
CA ARG A 329 -23.75 -16.29 -3.65
C ARG A 329 -23.71 -14.92 -4.36
N ARG A 330 -24.55 -13.97 -3.94
CA ARG A 330 -24.65 -12.60 -4.49
C ARG A 330 -23.49 -11.72 -4.04
N VAL A 331 -22.97 -11.96 -2.84
CA VAL A 331 -21.73 -11.32 -2.36
C VAL A 331 -20.54 -11.92 -3.10
N HIS A 332 -20.47 -13.25 -3.17
CA HIS A 332 -19.38 -14.00 -3.77
C HIS A 332 -19.22 -13.74 -5.27
N GLU A 333 -20.28 -13.55 -6.06
CA GLU A 333 -20.11 -13.20 -7.48
C GLU A 333 -19.29 -11.91 -7.67
N CYS A 334 -19.45 -10.92 -6.79
CA CYS A 334 -18.67 -9.69 -6.83
C CYS A 334 -17.21 -9.93 -6.37
N VAL A 335 -17.02 -10.64 -5.26
CA VAL A 335 -15.69 -10.98 -4.73
C VAL A 335 -14.87 -11.81 -5.72
N PHE A 336 -15.48 -12.83 -6.33
CA PHE A 336 -14.83 -13.63 -7.38
C PHE A 336 -14.60 -12.82 -8.65
N GLY A 337 -15.46 -11.84 -8.96
CA GLY A 337 -15.23 -10.89 -10.04
C GLY A 337 -13.94 -10.09 -9.85
N VAL A 338 -13.66 -9.59 -8.63
CA VAL A 338 -12.39 -8.92 -8.31
C VAL A 338 -11.22 -9.87 -8.55
N LEU A 339 -11.29 -11.10 -8.03
CA LEU A 339 -10.22 -12.09 -8.18
C LEU A 339 -9.97 -12.48 -9.65
N ALA A 340 -11.03 -12.52 -10.46
CA ALA A 340 -10.93 -12.78 -11.89
C ALA A 340 -10.25 -11.62 -12.63
N LEU A 341 -10.61 -10.37 -12.32
CA LEU A 341 -9.99 -9.18 -12.93
C LEU A 341 -8.50 -9.05 -12.59
N GLU A 342 -8.09 -9.45 -11.39
CA GLU A 342 -6.68 -9.49 -10.98
C GLU A 342 -5.81 -10.46 -11.79
N SER A 343 -6.43 -11.36 -12.57
CA SER A 343 -5.72 -12.23 -13.51
C SER A 343 -5.50 -11.60 -14.90
N GLU A 344 -6.13 -10.45 -15.20
CA GLU A 344 -5.89 -9.73 -16.45
C GLU A 344 -4.43 -9.24 -16.49
N PRO A 345 -3.66 -9.52 -17.57
CA PRO A 345 -2.26 -9.13 -17.64
C PRO A 345 -2.13 -7.61 -17.70
N VAL A 346 -1.37 -7.06 -16.75
CA VAL A 346 -1.04 -5.64 -16.69
C VAL A 346 0.43 -5.49 -16.31
N ASP A 347 1.05 -4.36 -16.65
CA ASP A 347 2.43 -4.07 -16.25
C ASP A 347 2.54 -4.13 -14.71
N PRO A 348 3.32 -5.08 -14.15
CA PRO A 348 3.40 -5.30 -12.70
C PRO A 348 4.11 -4.15 -11.96
N ARG A 349 4.70 -3.20 -12.69
CA ARG A 349 5.39 -2.03 -12.12
C ARG A 349 4.42 -0.90 -11.75
N LEU A 350 3.15 -0.99 -12.12
CA LEU A 350 2.12 0.07 -11.99
C LEU A 350 1.33 0.05 -10.69
#